data_AF-A0A9E2X798-F1
#
_entry.id   AF-A0A9E2X798-F1
#
_cell.length_a   1.000
_cell.length_b   1.000
_cell.length_c   1.000
_cell.angle_alpha   90.00
_cell.angle_beta   90.00
_cell.angle_gamma   90.00
#
_symmetry.space_group_name_H-M   'P 1'
#
loop_
_entity.id
_entity.type
_entity.pdbx_description
1 polymer ?
#
loop_
_entity_poly.entity_id
_entity_poly.type
_entity_poly.pdbx_seq_one_letter_code
_entity_poly.pdbx_strand_id
1 'polypeptide(L)'
;MNEAAFNALSAWVSEAGLIGRSEDELMAGFCLRVVDAGVPLARARVILDTLHPIYEGRAFLWRSDIPETGEVREYGRTNEGE
;
A
#
# COMPACT_ATOMS: atom_id res chain seq x y z
N MET A 1 -3.14 -1.44 18.76
CA MET A 1 -4.46 -1.43 18.11
C MET A 1 -5.40 -2.38 18.84
N ASN A 2 -6.62 -1.96 19.13
CA ASN A 2 -7.66 -2.80 19.74
C ASN A 2 -8.56 -3.45 18.66
N GLU A 3 -9.46 -4.34 19.07
CA GLU A 3 -10.34 -5.09 18.16
C GLU A 3 -11.27 -4.18 17.33
N ALA A 4 -11.83 -3.14 17.94
CA ALA A 4 -12.70 -2.19 17.25
C ALA A 4 -11.96 -1.45 16.12
N ALA A 5 -10.75 -0.96 16.39
CA ALA A 5 -9.93 -0.29 15.39
C ALA A 5 -9.48 -1.25 14.28
N PHE A 6 -9.17 -2.51 14.61
CA PHE A 6 -8.86 -3.53 13.62
C PHE A 6 -10.04 -3.80 12.68
N ASN A 7 -11.26 -3.98 13.24
CA ASN A 7 -12.47 -4.21 12.45
C ASN A 7 -12.80 -3.02 11.54
N ALA A 8 -12.66 -1.79 12.06
CA ALA A 8 -12.86 -0.57 11.27
C ALA A 8 -11.84 -0.45 10.13
N LEU A 9 -10.56 -0.77 10.38
CA LEU A 9 -9.52 -0.79 9.37
C LEU A 9 -9.82 -1.84 8.28
N SER A 10 -10.20 -3.05 8.67
CA SER A 10 -10.55 -4.14 7.74
C SER A 10 -11.74 -3.78 6.85
N ALA A 11 -12.79 -3.18 7.43
CA ALA A 11 -13.94 -2.68 6.68
C ALA A 11 -13.53 -1.59 5.69
N TRP A 12 -12.71 -0.63 6.12
CA TRP A 12 -12.24 0.44 5.26
C TRP A 12 -11.39 -0.06 4.09
N VAL A 13 -10.46 -1.01 4.33
CA VAL A 13 -9.63 -1.61 3.26
C VAL A 13 -10.52 -2.31 2.23
N SER A 14 -11.52 -3.05 2.70
CA SER A 14 -12.46 -3.76 1.84
C SER A 14 -13.27 -2.79 0.96
N GLU A 15 -13.83 -1.74 1.56
CA GLU A 15 -14.57 -0.71 0.83
C GLU A 15 -13.67 0.03 -0.18
N ALA A 16 -12.48 0.45 0.24
CA ALA A 16 -11.52 1.14 -0.60
C ALA A 16 -11.12 0.33 -1.83
N GLY A 17 -10.91 -0.99 -1.65
CA GLY A 17 -10.65 -1.91 -2.76
C GLY A 17 -11.86 -2.08 -3.68
N LEU A 18 -13.07 -2.21 -3.12
CA LEU A 18 -14.29 -2.40 -3.90
C LEU A 18 -14.65 -1.19 -4.78
N ILE A 19 -14.38 0.03 -4.32
CA ILE A 19 -14.60 1.25 -5.11
C ILE A 19 -13.46 1.52 -6.10
N GLY A 20 -12.41 0.70 -6.11
CA GLY A 20 -11.30 0.81 -7.04
C GLY A 20 -10.40 2.02 -6.77
N ARG A 21 -10.12 2.34 -5.49
CA ARG A 21 -9.06 3.31 -5.17
C ARG A 21 -7.74 2.87 -5.78
N SER A 22 -6.93 3.84 -6.18
CA SER A 22 -5.56 3.57 -6.65
C SER A 22 -4.74 2.87 -5.57
N GLU A 23 -3.73 2.09 -5.96
CA GLU A 23 -2.93 1.32 -5.02
C GLU A 23 -2.15 2.21 -4.05
N ASP A 24 -1.71 3.41 -4.48
CA ASP A 24 -1.06 4.40 -3.63
C ASP A 24 -2.03 5.00 -2.60
N GLU A 25 -3.26 5.33 -3.00
CA GLU A 25 -4.30 5.79 -2.07
C GLU A 25 -4.67 4.71 -1.04
N LEU A 26 -4.80 3.45 -1.49
CA LEU A 26 -5.10 2.31 -0.62
C LEU A 26 -3.99 2.11 0.41
N MET A 27 -2.73 2.12 -0.04
CA MET A 27 -1.55 1.98 0.80
C MET A 27 -1.42 3.13 1.82
N ALA A 28 -1.52 4.37 1.36
CA ALA A 28 -1.40 5.54 2.23
C ALA A 28 -2.54 5.60 3.25
N GLY A 29 -3.78 5.37 2.82
CA GLY A 29 -4.94 5.37 3.69
C GLY A 29 -4.95 4.25 4.74
N PHE A 30 -4.39 3.08 4.40
CA PHE A 30 -4.14 1.99 5.35
C PHE A 30 -3.10 2.41 6.39
N CYS A 31 -1.93 2.87 5.94
CA CYS A 31 -0.81 3.21 6.82
C CYS A 31 -1.17 4.33 7.80
N LEU A 32 -1.86 5.38 7.35
CA LEU A 32 -2.33 6.46 8.20
C LEU A 32 -3.27 5.95 9.29
N ARG A 33 -4.25 5.10 8.95
CA ARG A 33 -5.18 4.53 9.94
C ARG A 33 -4.49 3.61 10.95
N VAL A 34 -3.45 2.88 10.51
CA VAL A 34 -2.63 2.06 11.41
C VAL A 34 -1.88 2.94 12.41
N VAL A 35 -1.32 4.07 11.96
CA VAL A 35 -0.71 5.08 12.83
C VAL A 35 -1.71 5.67 13.81
N ASP A 36 -2.88 6.10 13.33
CA ASP A 36 -3.96 6.64 14.17
C ASP A 36 -4.48 5.61 15.18
N ALA A 37 -4.42 4.31 14.86
CA ALA A 37 -4.76 3.21 15.77
C ALA A 37 -3.65 2.89 16.81
N GLY A 38 -2.62 3.74 16.89
CA GLY A 38 -1.55 3.70 17.87
C GLY A 38 -0.39 2.77 17.51
N VAL A 39 -0.28 2.33 16.26
CA VAL A 39 0.87 1.55 15.79
C VAL A 39 1.90 2.51 15.20
N PRO A 40 3.12 2.62 15.75
CA PRO A 40 4.12 3.61 15.31
C PRO A 40 4.79 3.19 13.99
N LEU A 41 4.03 3.22 12.91
CA LEU A 41 4.49 2.89 11.57
C LEU A 41 5.13 4.11 10.90
N ALA A 42 6.44 4.05 10.67
CA ALA A 42 7.16 5.15 10.01
C ALA A 42 7.23 4.99 8.48
N ARG A 43 7.26 3.75 7.97
CA ARG A 43 7.46 3.43 6.55
C ARG A 43 6.79 2.10 6.20
N ALA A 44 6.33 1.97 4.96
CA ALA A 44 5.79 0.73 4.42
C ALA A 44 6.16 0.55 2.94
N ARG A 45 6.29 -0.70 2.50
CA ARG A 45 6.49 -1.06 1.10
C ARG A 45 5.53 -2.17 0.71
N VAL A 46 4.83 -1.98 -0.40
CA VAL A 46 4.01 -3.00 -1.05
C VAL A 46 4.63 -3.29 -2.40
N ILE A 47 4.76 -4.57 -2.72
CA ILE A 47 5.25 -5.05 -4.00
C ILE A 47 4.21 -6.04 -4.51
N LEU A 48 3.74 -5.82 -5.73
CA LEU A 48 2.70 -6.60 -6.37
C LEU A 48 3.28 -7.13 -7.68
N ASP A 49 3.30 -8.45 -7.85
CA ASP A 49 3.46 -9.02 -9.18
C ASP A 49 2.17 -8.75 -9.95
N THR A 50 2.31 -8.11 -11.10
CA THR A 50 1.20 -7.79 -11.99
C THR A 50 1.13 -8.83 -13.10
N LEU A 51 -0.07 -9.13 -13.58
CA LEU A 51 -0.26 -9.88 -14.83
C LEU A 51 0.02 -9.01 -16.08
N HIS A 52 0.73 -7.89 -15.92
CA HIS A 52 0.98 -6.96 -17.00
C HIS A 52 1.96 -7.57 -18.01
N PRO A 53 1.72 -7.45 -19.33
CA PRO A 53 2.56 -8.10 -20.34
C PRO A 53 4.00 -7.55 -20.42
N ILE A 54 4.23 -6.33 -19.90
CA ILE A 54 5.51 -5.61 -20.01
C ILE A 54 6.21 -5.45 -18.65
N TYR A 55 5.45 -5.26 -17.56
CA TYR A 55 5.99 -4.99 -16.23
C TYR A 55 5.74 -6.21 -15.37
N GLU A 56 6.76 -6.70 -14.68
CA GLU A 56 6.58 -7.86 -13.79
C GLU A 56 5.81 -7.44 -12.55
N GLY A 57 6.09 -6.25 -12.01
CA GLY A 57 5.36 -5.77 -10.86
C GLY A 57 5.44 -4.27 -10.63
N ARG A 58 4.71 -3.85 -9.60
CA ARG A 58 4.65 -2.48 -9.11
C ARG A 58 5.04 -2.46 -7.63
N ALA A 59 5.88 -1.52 -7.26
CA ALA A 59 6.30 -1.27 -5.90
C ALA A 59 5.83 0.12 -5.45
N PHE A 60 5.29 0.20 -4.24
CA PHE A 60 4.76 1.41 -3.62
C PHE A 60 5.51 1.67 -2.33
N LEU A 61 6.08 2.86 -2.17
CA LEU A 61 6.80 3.25 -0.96
C LEU A 61 6.04 4.34 -0.21
N TRP A 62 5.50 4.00 0.96
CA TRP A 62 4.89 4.98 1.85
C TRP A 62 5.83 5.38 2.98
N ARG A 63 5.80 6.66 3.37
CA ARG A 63 6.49 7.20 4.54
C ARG A 63 5.59 8.17 5.29
N SER A 64 5.63 8.13 6.62
CA SER A 64 4.82 8.99 7.48
C SER A 64 5.21 10.47 7.43
N ASP A 65 6.45 10.76 7.00
CA ASP A 65 7.04 12.10 6.96
C ASP A 65 6.97 12.75 5.57
N ILE A 66 6.34 12.09 4.59
CA ILE A 66 6.19 12.60 3.23
C ILE A 66 4.69 12.80 2.94
N PRO A 67 4.25 14.01 2.52
CA PRO A 67 2.84 14.31 2.28
C PRO A 67 2.25 13.63 1.04
N GLU A 68 3.11 13.30 0.07
CA GLU A 68 2.71 12.74 -1.23
C GLU A 68 2.55 11.22 -1.16
N THR A 69 1.52 10.72 -1.84
CA THR A 69 1.24 9.30 -2.01
C THR A 69 2.47 8.60 -2.56
N GLY A 70 2.73 7.40 -2.02
CA GLY A 70 4.03 6.76 -2.11
C GLY A 70 4.65 6.68 -3.49
N GLU A 71 5.99 6.69 -3.55
CA GLU A 71 6.71 6.54 -4.81
C GLU A 71 6.30 5.21 -5.47
N VAL A 72 5.74 5.29 -6.67
CA VAL A 72 5.39 4.14 -7.51
C VAL A 72 6.58 3.82 -8.40
N ARG A 73 7.07 2.58 -8.30
CA ARG A 73 8.10 2.05 -9.20
C ARG A 73 7.59 0.81 -9.91
N GLU A 74 7.65 0.81 -11.22
CA GLU A 74 7.48 -0.39 -12.04
C GLU A 74 8.83 -1.09 -12.18
N TYR A 75 8.85 -2.41 -12.09
CA TYR A 75 10.04 -3.20 -12.38
C TYR A 75 9.78 -4.22 -13.49
N GLY A 76 10.80 -4.42 -14.33
CA GLY A 76 10.81 -5.42 -15.38
C GLY A 76 11.04 -6.83 -14.82
N ARG A 77 11.07 -7.83 -15.70
CA ARG A 77 11.19 -9.23 -15.28
C ARG A 77 12.52 -9.50 -14.56
N THR A 78 12.45 -10.10 -13.38
CA THR A 78 13.58 -10.45 -12.51
C THR A 78 14.16 -11.84 -12.83
N ASN A 79 13.52 -12.60 -13.72
CA ASN A 79 14.03 -13.87 -14.24
C ASN A 79 15.12 -13.70 -15.31
N GLU A 80 15.29 -12.48 -15.83
CA GLU A 80 16.50 -12.02 -16.51
C GLU A 80 17.33 -11.28 -15.46
N GLY A 81 18.13 -12.02 -14.69
CA GLY A 81 19.06 -11.40 -13.76
C GLY A 81 19.99 -10.43 -14.50
N GLU A 82 20.15 -9.22 -13.97
CA GLU A 82 21.18 -8.28 -14.41
C GLU A 82 22.57 -8.70 -13.90
#